data_AF-A0A931SGK0-F1
#
_entry.id   AF-A0A931SGK0-F1
#
_cell.length_a   1.000
_cell.length_b   1.000
_cell.length_c   1.000
_cell.angle_alpha   90.00
_cell.angle_beta   90.00
_cell.angle_gamma   90.00
#
_symmetry.space_group_name_H-M   'P 1'
#
loop_
_entity.id
_entity.type
_entity.pdbx_description
1 polymer ?
#
loop_
_entity_poly.entity_id
_entity_poly.type
_entity_poly.pdbx_seq_one_letter_code
_entity_poly.pdbx_strand_id
1 'polypeptide(L)' 'MGKGKGEKRIEMALETALHSPLLDMSIKGAKGVLFNVAGTDDLSLSEIDEAAKKIRAEID' A
#
# COMPACT_ATOMS: atom_id res chain seq x y z
N MET A 1 -0.65 3.44 -8.43
CA MET A 1 -0.08 2.07 -8.61
C MET A 1 1.37 2.11 -8.18
N GLY A 2 1.85 1.12 -7.45
CA GLY A 2 3.26 1.05 -7.04
C GLY A 2 3.83 -0.36 -7.15
N LYS A 3 5.16 -0.46 -7.14
CA LYS A 3 5.91 -1.71 -7.29
C LYS A 3 7.12 -1.68 -6.37
N GLY A 4 7.52 -2.84 -5.86
CA GLY A 4 8.73 -2.99 -5.06
C GLY A 4 9.31 -4.40 -5.17
N LYS A 5 10.56 -4.56 -4.76
CA LYS A 5 11.30 -5.83 -4.80
C LYS A 5 12.21 -5.97 -3.57
N GLY A 6 12.63 -7.19 -3.26
CA GLY A 6 13.50 -7.46 -2.11
C GLY A 6 12.78 -7.33 -0.77
N GLU A 7 13.55 -7.18 0.30
CA GLU A 7 13.08 -7.27 1.69
C GLU A 7 12.04 -6.20 2.06
N LYS A 8 12.11 -5.02 1.44
CA LYS A 8 11.17 -3.91 1.66
C LYS A 8 10.19 -3.69 0.51
N ARG A 9 9.89 -4.74 -0.25
CA ARG A 9 9.07 -4.62 -1.47
C ARG A 9 7.69 -4.01 -1.22
N ILE A 10 7.03 -4.38 -0.13
CA ILE A 10 5.70 -3.86 0.19
C ILE A 10 5.78 -2.39 0.54
N GLU A 11 6.75 -2.01 1.37
CA GLU A 11 6.91 -0.64 1.83
C GLU A 11 7.14 0.33 0.65
N MET A 12 8.03 -0.07 -0.27
CA MET A 12 8.30 0.69 -1.50
C MET A 12 7.11 0.73 -2.46
N ALA A 13 6.42 -0.40 -2.63
CA ALA A 13 5.24 -0.46 -3.48
C ALA A 13 4.14 0.46 -2.97
N LEU A 14 3.95 0.52 -1.65
CA LEU A 14 2.96 1.38 -1.01
C LEU A 14 3.29 2.85 -1.14
N GLU A 15 4.52 3.23 -0.83
CA GLU A 15 4.96 4.62 -0.92
C GLU A 15 4.76 5.16 -2.35
N THR A 16 5.16 4.36 -3.35
CA THR A 16 4.93 4.70 -4.76
C THR A 16 3.44 4.75 -5.11
N ALA A 17 2.63 3.85 -4.54
CA ALA A 17 1.20 3.82 -4.80
C ALA A 17 0.49 5.04 -4.21
N LEU A 18 0.82 5.45 -2.99
CA LEU A 18 0.24 6.59 -2.27
C LEU A 18 0.61 7.93 -2.92
N HIS A 19 1.85 8.05 -3.40
CA HIS A 19 2.33 9.24 -4.13
C HIS A 19 2.07 9.16 -5.65
N SER A 20 1.23 8.23 -6.10
CA SER A 20 0.95 8.04 -7.51
C SER A 20 0.08 9.20 -8.04
N PRO A 21 0.35 9.73 -9.25
CA PRO A 21 -0.48 10.78 -9.86
C PRO A 21 -1.91 10.33 -10.19
N LEU A 22 -2.22 9.03 -10.05
CA LEU A 22 -3.57 8.49 -10.15
C LEU A 22 -4.42 8.74 -8.89
N LEU A 23 -3.76 9.06 -7.77
CA LEU A 23 -4.38 9.53 -6.53
C LEU A 23 -4.44 11.06 -6.55
N ASP A 24 -5.30 11.58 -7.44
CA ASP A 24 -5.50 13.02 -7.63
C ASP A 24 -6.29 13.67 -6.48
N MET A 25 -6.84 12.84 -5.58
CA MET A 25 -7.52 13.26 -4.35
C MET A 25 -6.90 12.57 -3.13
N SER A 26 -6.80 13.34 -2.04
CA SER A 26 -6.32 12.82 -0.76
C SER A 26 -7.22 11.69 -0.27
N ILE A 27 -6.62 10.61 0.21
CA ILE A 27 -7.32 9.50 0.87
C ILE A 27 -7.69 9.80 2.33
N LYS A 28 -7.30 10.97 2.85
CA LYS A 28 -7.65 11.40 4.20
C LYS A 28 -9.16 11.47 4.39
N GLY A 29 -9.65 10.86 5.47
CA GLY A 29 -11.07 10.81 5.78
C GLY A 29 -11.88 9.80 4.94
N ALA A 30 -11.21 8.94 4.16
CA ALA A 30 -11.89 7.84 3.48
C ALA A 30 -12.54 6.89 4.50
N LYS A 31 -13.86 6.68 4.37
CA LYS A 31 -14.61 5.76 5.25
C LYS A 31 -14.31 4.28 5.00
N GLY A 32 -13.73 3.98 3.84
CA GLY A 32 -13.35 2.63 3.45
C GLY A 32 -12.33 2.70 2.32
N VAL A 33 -11.39 1.78 2.34
CA VAL A 33 -10.34 1.67 1.31
C VAL A 33 -10.32 0.25 0.78
N LEU A 34 -10.37 0.14 -0.55
CA LEU A 34 -10.14 -1.10 -1.27
C LEU A 34 -8.71 -1.06 -1.79
N PHE A 35 -7.88 -2.00 -1.36
CA PHE A 35 -6.54 -2.17 -1.89
C PHE A 35 -6.38 -3.60 -2.41
N ASN A 36 -5.57 -3.74 -3.45
CA ASN A 36 -5.25 -5.02 -4.06
C ASN A 36 -3.74 -5.21 -4.03
N VAL A 37 -3.28 -6.36 -3.53
CA VAL A 37 -1.87 -6.73 -3.50
C VAL A 37 -1.69 -7.96 -4.37
N ALA A 38 -0.77 -7.88 -5.31
CA ALA A 38 -0.38 -9.00 -6.15
C ALA A 38 1.14 -9.19 -6.02
N GLY A 39 1.56 -10.41 -5.72
CA GLY A 39 2.95 -10.78 -5.49
C GLY A 39 3.22 -12.22 -5.89
N THR A 40 4.45 -12.65 -5.69
CA THR A 40 4.91 -14.03 -5.83
C THR A 40 4.49 -14.88 -4.62
N ASP A 41 4.68 -16.20 -4.69
CA ASP A 41 4.24 -17.16 -3.68
C ASP A 41 4.85 -16.95 -2.27
N ASP A 42 5.89 -16.12 -2.18
CA ASP A 42 6.56 -15.73 -0.94
C ASP A 42 5.94 -14.49 -0.29
N LEU A 43 4.79 -13.98 -0.78
CA LEU A 43 4.07 -12.89 -0.13
C LEU A 43 3.47 -13.37 1.20
N SER A 44 3.92 -12.76 2.29
CA SER A 44 3.51 -13.14 3.64
C SER A 44 2.35 -12.30 4.17
N LEU A 45 1.59 -12.85 5.12
CA LEU A 45 0.54 -12.11 5.83
C LEU A 45 1.10 -10.92 6.62
N SER A 46 2.33 -11.04 7.15
CA SER A 46 3.01 -9.97 7.88
C SER A 46 3.24 -8.74 6.98
N GLU A 47 3.66 -8.96 5.73
CA GLU A 47 3.81 -7.90 4.75
C GLU A 47 2.46 -7.24 4.42
N ILE A 48 1.38 -8.02 4.30
CA ILE A 48 0.04 -7.46 4.07
C ILE A 48 -0.45 -6.65 5.28
N ASP A 49 -0.17 -7.09 6.51
CA ASP A 49 -0.53 -6.38 7.73
C ASP A 49 0.22 -5.04 7.86
N GLU A 50 1.52 -5.02 7.55
CA GLU A 50 2.29 -3.77 7.45
C GLU A 50 1.71 -2.83 6.41
N ALA A 51 1.28 -3.38 5.27
CA ALA A 51 0.65 -2.59 4.22
C ALA A 51 -0.65 -1.92 4.71
N ALA A 52 -1.52 -2.69 5.34
CA ALA A 52 -2.78 -2.20 5.88
C ALA A 52 -2.58 -1.12 6.96
N LYS A 53 -1.59 -1.31 7.85
CA LYS A 53 -1.22 -0.31 8.87
C LYS A 53 -0.78 1.01 8.24
N LYS A 54 0.08 0.96 7.22
CA LYS A 54 0.59 2.16 6.54
C LYS A 54 -0.53 2.90 5.80
N ILE A 55 -1.39 2.18 5.09
CA ILE A 55 -2.57 2.78 4.44
C ILE A 55 -3.45 3.47 5.48
N ARG A 56 -3.72 2.82 6.62
CA ARG A 56 -4.57 3.39 7.66
C ARG A 56 -3.99 4.66 8.27
N ALA A 57 -2.68 4.71 8.50
CA ALA A 57 -1.99 5.90 8.98
C ALA A 57 -2.11 7.11 8.04
N GLU A 58 -2.31 6.89 6.74
CA GLU A 58 -2.51 7.95 5.75
C GLU A 58 -3.97 8.41 5.62
N ILE A 59 -4.93 7.55 6.01
CA ILE A 59 -6.36 7.88 6.03
C ILE A 59 -6.69 8.79 7.22
N ASP A 60 -6.06 8.56 8.37
CA ASP A 60 -6.13 9.44 9.54
C ASP A 60 -5.43 10.80 9.25
#